data_AF-A0AAV7AEB4-F1
#
_entry.id   AF-A0AAV7AEB4-F1
#
_cell.length_a   1.000
_cell.length_b   1.000
_cell.length_c   1.000
_cell.angle_alpha   90.00
_cell.angle_beta   90.00
_cell.angle_gamma   90.00
#
_symmetry.space_group_name_H-M   'P 1'
#
loop_
_entity.id
_entity.type
_entity.pdbx_description
1 polymer ?
#
loop_
_entity_poly.entity_id
_entity_poly.type
_entity_poly.pdbx_seq_one_letter_code
_entity_poly.pdbx_strand_id
1 'polypeptide(L)'
;MGAVTDDEVIRKRLLIDGDGAGDDRRINLLVKSFIKWCNSGSQEDGYSQYQRMLSSLSQCSFSMGKTLLVHDMNLREMENYEKIYSDIESSIAAAHEKIAECKKQILQAKRIRKNRQEYDALARVIQQHPDRHETLRYKFSNQMVWLCLLSNLKGLFYIMGISCS
;
A
#
# COMPACT_ATOMS: atom_id res chain seq x y z
N MET A 1 -15.23 31.62 -32.31
CA MET A 1 -14.85 30.23 -32.68
C MET A 1 -14.08 29.65 -31.50
N GLY A 2 -14.73 28.82 -30.69
CA GLY A 2 -14.08 28.20 -29.53
C GLY A 2 -13.03 27.20 -30.00
N ALA A 3 -11.87 27.20 -29.36
CA ALA A 3 -10.79 26.25 -29.64
C ALA A 3 -11.32 24.84 -29.38
N VAL A 4 -11.33 24.02 -30.43
CA VAL A 4 -11.66 22.59 -30.33
C VAL A 4 -10.62 21.98 -29.38
N THR A 5 -11.06 21.44 -28.24
CA THR A 5 -10.16 20.82 -27.27
C THR A 5 -9.64 19.50 -27.83
N ASP A 6 -8.44 19.06 -27.45
CA ASP A 6 -7.86 17.79 -27.95
C ASP A 6 -8.81 16.60 -27.78
N ASP A 7 -9.57 16.56 -26.68
CA ASP A 7 -10.65 15.58 -26.43
C ASP A 7 -11.76 15.59 -27.49
N GLU A 8 -12.12 16.75 -28.04
CA GLU A 8 -13.09 16.84 -29.12
C GLU A 8 -12.49 16.36 -30.44
N VAL A 9 -11.21 16.64 -30.69
CA VAL A 9 -10.49 16.14 -31.88
C VAL A 9 -10.39 14.63 -31.82
N ILE A 10 -10.00 14.07 -30.68
CA ILE A 10 -9.88 12.63 -30.45
C ILE A 10 -11.25 11.95 -30.59
N ARG A 11 -12.31 12.50 -29.97
CA ARG A 11 -13.68 11.98 -30.14
C ARG A 11 -14.12 11.99 -31.61
N LYS A 12 -13.93 13.10 -32.32
CA LYS A 12 -14.31 13.20 -33.74
C LYS A 12 -13.51 12.22 -34.59
N ARG A 13 -12.21 12.04 -34.31
CA ARG A 13 -11.37 11.08 -35.02
C ARG A 13 -11.83 9.65 -34.80
N LEU A 14 -12.13 9.27 -33.55
CA LEU A 14 -12.67 7.95 -33.22
C LEU A 14 -14.06 7.70 -33.80
N LEU A 15 -14.91 8.73 -33.93
CA LEU A 15 -16.22 8.62 -34.57
C LEU A 15 -16.15 8.50 -36.09
N ILE A 16 -15.13 9.09 -36.73
CA ILE A 16 -14.90 9.01 -38.17
C ILE A 16 -14.16 7.72 -38.55
N ASP A 17 -13.15 7.32 -37.77
CA ASP A 17 -12.34 6.11 -38.00
C ASP A 17 -12.97 4.85 -37.37
N GLY A 18 -13.95 5.00 -36.48
CA GLY A 18 -14.80 3.91 -36.03
C GLY A 18 -15.63 3.38 -37.21
N ASP A 19 -15.75 2.06 -37.30
CA ASP A 19 -16.41 1.29 -38.38
C ASP A 19 -17.79 1.84 -38.85
N GLY A 20 -18.42 2.75 -38.09
CA GLY A 20 -19.73 3.34 -38.35
C GLY A 20 -19.88 4.13 -39.66
N ALA A 21 -18.83 4.79 -40.18
CA ALA A 21 -18.91 5.43 -41.50
C ALA A 21 -18.76 4.43 -42.67
N GLY A 22 -18.06 3.32 -42.43
CA GLY A 22 -17.89 2.26 -43.41
C GLY A 22 -19.14 1.40 -43.57
N ASP A 23 -19.82 1.11 -42.46
CA ASP A 23 -20.98 0.24 -42.45
C ASP A 23 -22.23 0.89 -43.06
N ASP A 24 -22.50 2.17 -42.80
CA ASP A 24 -23.57 2.90 -43.49
C ASP A 24 -23.36 2.91 -45.01
N ARG A 25 -22.11 3.16 -45.45
CA ARG A 25 -21.75 3.07 -46.87
C ARG A 25 -21.97 1.67 -47.44
N ARG A 26 -21.58 0.61 -46.73
CA ARG A 26 -21.77 -0.79 -47.14
C ARG A 26 -23.24 -1.16 -47.27
N ILE A 27 -24.07 -0.78 -46.29
CA ILE A 27 -25.52 -0.99 -46.31
C ILE A 27 -26.15 -0.24 -47.49
N ASN A 28 -25.79 1.03 -47.69
CA ASN A 28 -26.27 1.82 -48.83
C ASN A 28 -25.91 1.20 -50.18
N LEU A 29 -24.71 0.61 -50.31
CA LEU A 29 -24.29 -0.11 -51.52
C LEU A 29 -25.06 -1.43 -51.71
N LEU A 30 -25.35 -2.15 -50.63
CA LEU A 30 -26.17 -3.37 -50.67
C LEU A 30 -27.60 -3.04 -51.15
N VAL A 31 -28.22 -1.98 -50.62
CA VAL A 31 -29.55 -1.52 -51.03
C VAL A 31 -29.59 -1.13 -52.51
N LYS A 32 -28.59 -0.36 -53.00
CA LYS A 32 -28.49 0.00 -54.43
C LYS A 32 -28.32 -1.24 -55.31
N SER A 33 -27.51 -2.21 -54.87
CA SER A 33 -27.29 -3.46 -55.60
C SER A 33 -28.57 -4.31 -55.67
N PHE A 34 -29.36 -4.33 -54.60
CA PHE A 34 -30.66 -4.98 -54.54
C PHE A 34 -31.66 -4.38 -55.51
N ILE A 35 -31.80 -3.04 -55.52
CA ILE A 35 -32.68 -2.34 -56.46
C ILE A 35 -32.26 -2.63 -57.91
N LYS A 36 -30.95 -2.62 -58.20
CA LYS A 36 -30.43 -2.94 -59.54
C LYS A 36 -30.74 -4.38 -59.95
N TRP A 37 -30.60 -5.33 -59.03
CA TRP A 37 -30.89 -6.74 -59.27
C TRP A 37 -32.38 -6.97 -59.57
N CYS A 38 -33.29 -6.33 -58.83
CA CYS A 38 -34.74 -6.41 -59.10
C CYS A 38 -35.14 -5.92 -60.50
N ASN A 39 -34.36 -5.00 -61.07
CA ASN A 39 -34.61 -4.43 -62.40
C ASN A 39 -33.78 -5.10 -63.51
N SER A 40 -33.06 -6.19 -63.22
CA SER A 40 -32.22 -6.89 -64.19
C SER A 40 -33.03 -7.94 -64.98
N GLY A 41 -33.01 -7.86 -66.32
CA GLY A 41 -33.82 -8.70 -67.21
C GLY A 41 -33.15 -9.98 -67.72
N SER A 42 -31.89 -10.24 -67.36
CA SER A 42 -31.11 -11.41 -67.82
C SER A 42 -30.81 -12.38 -66.67
N GLN A 43 -31.04 -13.68 -66.89
CA GLN A 43 -30.92 -14.72 -65.85
C GLN A 43 -29.48 -14.97 -65.36
N GLU A 44 -28.48 -14.94 -66.24
CA GLU A 44 -27.07 -15.19 -65.85
C GLU A 44 -26.47 -14.04 -65.04
N ASP A 45 -26.67 -12.79 -65.49
CA ASP A 45 -26.19 -11.61 -64.78
C ASP A 45 -26.89 -11.41 -63.44
N GLY A 46 -28.15 -11.85 -63.33
CA GLY A 46 -28.92 -11.85 -62.10
C GLY A 46 -28.33 -12.77 -61.03
N TYR A 47 -27.87 -13.98 -61.39
CA TYR A 47 -27.33 -14.93 -60.41
C TYR A 47 -26.00 -14.45 -59.81
N SER A 48 -25.09 -13.90 -60.64
CA SER A 48 -23.80 -13.38 -60.14
C SER A 48 -23.96 -12.14 -59.24
N GLN A 49 -24.97 -11.31 -59.49
CA GLN A 49 -25.31 -10.16 -58.65
C GLN A 49 -25.93 -10.60 -57.33
N TYR A 50 -26.80 -11.61 -57.35
CA TYR A 50 -27.38 -12.21 -56.16
C TYR A 50 -26.32 -12.77 -55.20
N GLN A 51 -25.37 -13.54 -55.70
CA GLN A 51 -24.26 -14.07 -54.89
C GLN A 51 -23.40 -12.96 -54.26
N ARG A 52 -23.15 -11.88 -55.01
CA ARG A 52 -22.44 -10.70 -54.47
C ARG A 52 -23.22 -10.02 -53.35
N MET A 53 -24.54 -9.89 -53.47
CA MET A 53 -25.38 -9.33 -52.41
C MET A 53 -25.39 -10.20 -51.15
N LEU A 54 -25.47 -11.53 -51.29
CA LEU A 54 -25.38 -12.45 -50.15
C LEU A 54 -24.05 -12.31 -49.41
N SER A 55 -22.94 -12.21 -50.15
CA SER A 55 -21.62 -12.00 -49.56
C SER A 55 -21.54 -10.66 -48.81
N SER A 56 -22.04 -9.57 -49.40
CA SER A 56 -22.10 -8.27 -48.73
C SER A 56 -23.00 -8.26 -47.49
N LEU A 57 -24.12 -8.97 -47.50
CA LEU A 57 -25.01 -9.11 -46.34
C LEU A 57 -24.33 -9.89 -45.19
N SER A 58 -23.60 -10.96 -45.53
CA SER A 58 -22.80 -11.72 -44.56
C SER A 58 -21.74 -10.84 -43.89
N GLN A 59 -21.04 -10.02 -44.67
CA GLN A 59 -20.05 -9.07 -44.14
C GLN A 59 -20.67 -8.03 -43.21
N CYS A 60 -21.84 -7.47 -43.56
CA CYS A 60 -22.54 -6.52 -42.69
C CYS A 60 -22.95 -7.17 -41.36
N SER A 61 -23.45 -8.40 -41.42
CA SER A 61 -23.86 -9.17 -40.24
C SER A 61 -22.66 -9.49 -39.34
N PHE A 62 -21.52 -9.83 -39.92
CA PHE A 62 -20.27 -10.06 -39.19
C PHE A 62 -19.76 -8.78 -38.52
N SER A 63 -19.75 -7.65 -39.25
CA SER A 63 -19.34 -6.35 -38.70
C SER A 63 -20.20 -5.95 -37.50
N MET A 64 -21.52 -6.14 -37.60
CA MET A 64 -22.46 -5.91 -36.50
C MET A 64 -22.12 -6.76 -35.28
N GLY A 65 -21.91 -8.07 -35.47
CA GLY A 65 -21.53 -8.98 -34.39
C GLY A 65 -20.21 -8.59 -33.72
N LYS A 66 -19.21 -8.19 -34.51
CA LYS A 66 -17.92 -7.70 -34.01
C LYS A 66 -18.09 -6.45 -33.14
N THR A 67 -18.91 -5.49 -33.56
CA THR A 67 -19.17 -4.26 -32.79
C THR A 67 -19.78 -4.56 -31.43
N LEU A 68 -20.72 -5.50 -31.35
CA LEU A 68 -21.30 -5.92 -30.05
C LEU A 68 -20.27 -6.56 -29.13
N LEU A 69 -19.38 -7.40 -29.67
CA LEU A 69 -18.30 -8.02 -28.89
C LEU A 69 -17.28 -6.99 -28.39
N VAL A 70 -16.92 -6.01 -29.23
CA VAL A 70 -16.04 -4.90 -28.84
C VAL A 70 -16.68 -4.05 -27.75
N HIS A 71 -17.98 -3.77 -27.87
CA HIS A 71 -18.72 -3.04 -26.84
C HIS A 71 -18.73 -3.80 -25.51
N ASP A 72 -19.04 -5.09 -25.51
CA ASP A 72 -18.99 -5.93 -24.30
C ASP A 72 -17.58 -5.98 -23.68
N MET A 73 -16.54 -6.10 -24.50
CA MET A 73 -15.15 -6.03 -24.06
C MET A 73 -14.86 -4.69 -23.38
N ASN A 74 -15.30 -3.57 -23.97
CA ASN A 74 -15.09 -2.23 -23.39
C ASN A 74 -15.78 -2.08 -22.03
N LEU A 75 -16.99 -2.62 -21.86
CA LEU A 75 -17.68 -2.62 -20.56
C LEU A 75 -16.88 -3.38 -19.51
N ARG A 76 -16.37 -4.58 -19.85
CA ARG A 76 -15.52 -5.37 -18.95
C ARG A 76 -14.21 -4.65 -18.62
N GLU A 77 -13.62 -3.93 -19.57
CA GLU A 77 -12.43 -3.10 -19.28
C GLU A 77 -12.76 -1.94 -18.34
N MET A 78 -13.90 -1.28 -18.51
CA MET A 78 -14.34 -0.22 -17.59
C MET A 78 -14.49 -0.75 -16.16
N GLU A 79 -15.17 -1.88 -15.96
CA GLU A 79 -15.30 -2.53 -14.66
C GLU A 79 -13.94 -2.87 -14.04
N ASN A 80 -13.00 -3.36 -14.87
CA ASN A 80 -11.65 -3.65 -14.43
C ASN A 80 -10.90 -2.38 -13.97
N TYR A 81 -11.04 -1.26 -14.70
CA TYR A 81 -10.44 0.01 -14.31
C TYR A 81 -11.02 0.56 -13.00
N GLU A 82 -12.32 0.46 -12.80
CA GLU A 82 -12.97 0.84 -11.53
C GLU A 82 -12.43 0.00 -10.36
N LYS A 83 -12.28 -1.31 -10.56
CA LYS A 83 -11.69 -2.20 -9.56
C LYS A 83 -10.25 -1.82 -9.22
N ILE A 84 -9.41 -1.62 -10.25
CA ILE A 84 -8.01 -1.21 -10.05
C ILE A 84 -7.94 0.12 -9.30
N TYR A 85 -8.84 1.07 -9.61
CA TYR A 85 -8.90 2.34 -8.92
C TYR A 85 -9.20 2.17 -7.43
N SER A 86 -10.23 1.39 -7.09
CA SER A 86 -10.57 1.06 -5.69
C SER A 86 -9.43 0.35 -4.96
N ASP A 87 -8.73 -0.57 -5.63
CA ASP A 87 -7.59 -1.30 -5.05
C ASP A 87 -6.41 -0.35 -4.75
N ILE A 88 -6.15 0.61 -5.63
CA ILE A 88 -5.13 1.65 -5.43
C ILE A 88 -5.49 2.52 -4.23
N GLU A 89 -6.72 3.00 -4.13
CA GLU A 89 -7.16 3.82 -2.99
C GLU A 89 -7.02 3.08 -1.66
N SER A 90 -7.43 1.81 -1.62
CA SER A 90 -7.28 0.94 -0.45
C SER A 90 -5.80 0.74 -0.06
N SER A 91 -4.94 0.50 -1.06
CA SER A 91 -3.50 0.37 -0.86
C SER A 91 -2.86 1.65 -0.29
N ILE A 92 -3.28 2.82 -0.79
CA ILE A 92 -2.83 4.13 -0.29
C ILE A 92 -3.26 4.31 1.18
N ALA A 93 -4.51 4.02 1.51
CA ALA A 93 -5.01 4.11 2.88
C ALA A 93 -4.22 3.19 3.83
N ALA A 94 -3.99 1.93 3.43
CA ALA A 94 -3.21 0.97 4.20
C ALA A 94 -1.73 1.42 4.36
N ALA A 95 -1.14 2.05 3.34
CA ALA A 95 0.20 2.60 3.44
C ALA A 95 0.29 3.76 4.45
N HIS A 96 -0.72 4.65 4.46
CA HIS A 96 -0.81 5.72 5.45
C HIS A 96 -0.91 5.19 6.89
N GLU A 97 -1.71 4.14 7.11
CA GLU A 97 -1.82 3.49 8.41
C GLU A 97 -0.48 2.89 8.86
N LYS A 98 0.20 2.16 7.97
CA LYS A 98 1.55 1.61 8.25
C LYS A 98 2.56 2.69 8.62
N ILE A 99 2.53 3.84 7.93
CA ILE A 99 3.40 4.98 8.26
C ILE A 99 3.08 5.52 9.66
N ALA A 100 1.80 5.67 10.00
CA ALA A 100 1.40 6.14 11.32
C ALA A 100 1.86 5.19 12.43
N GLU A 101 1.75 3.88 12.21
CA GLU A 101 2.19 2.86 13.15
C GLU A 101 3.72 2.83 13.30
N CYS A 102 4.47 2.85 12.19
CA CYS A 102 5.92 2.95 12.21
C CYS A 102 6.42 4.19 12.99
N LYS A 103 5.74 5.33 12.85
CA LYS A 103 6.06 6.54 13.63
C LYS A 103 5.90 6.32 15.13
N LYS A 104 4.83 5.65 15.57
CA LYS A 104 4.62 5.31 16.99
C LYS A 104 5.71 4.38 17.51
N GLN A 105 6.04 3.34 16.74
CA GLN A 105 7.07 2.38 17.11
C GLN A 105 8.45 3.03 17.24
N ILE A 106 8.81 3.95 16.33
CA ILE A 106 10.06 4.73 16.42
C ILE A 106 10.11 5.56 17.71
N LEU A 107 9.01 6.22 18.08
CA LEU A 107 8.95 7.02 19.32
C LEU A 107 9.13 6.14 20.56
N GLN A 108 8.50 4.97 20.59
CA GLN A 108 8.67 3.99 21.67
C GLN A 108 10.12 3.48 21.74
N ALA A 109 10.70 3.09 20.61
CA ALA A 109 12.09 2.63 20.55
C ALA A 109 13.08 3.70 21.02
N LYS A 110 12.87 4.98 20.64
CA LYS A 110 13.67 6.11 21.14
C LYS A 110 13.56 6.27 22.66
N ARG A 111 12.36 6.13 23.22
CA ARG A 111 12.14 6.19 24.67
C ARG A 111 12.88 5.06 25.39
N ILE A 112 12.75 3.83 24.91
CA ILE A 112 13.44 2.66 25.48
C ILE A 112 14.95 2.86 25.46
N ARG A 113 15.50 3.37 24.34
CA ARG A 113 16.92 3.67 24.21
C ARG A 113 17.38 4.72 25.23
N LYS A 114 16.62 5.80 25.41
CA LYS A 114 16.92 6.85 26.40
C LYS A 114 16.93 6.27 27.81
N ASN A 115 15.88 5.52 28.18
CA ASN A 115 15.78 4.89 29.49
C ASN A 115 16.97 3.96 29.75
N ARG A 116 17.36 3.14 28.76
CA ARG A 116 18.54 2.26 28.87
C ARG A 116 19.82 3.03 29.14
N GLN A 117 20.04 4.15 28.46
CA GLN A 117 21.20 5.01 28.68
C GLN A 117 21.21 5.63 30.09
N GLU A 118 20.05 6.03 30.61
CA GLU A 118 19.92 6.54 31.98
C GLU A 118 20.23 5.45 33.02
N TYR A 119 19.72 4.23 32.83
CA TYR A 119 20.04 3.09 33.69
C TYR A 119 21.52 2.73 33.64
N ASP A 120 22.14 2.68 32.45
CA ASP A 120 23.56 2.39 32.29
C ASP A 120 24.45 3.49 32.91
N ALA A 121 24.00 4.75 32.88
CA ALA A 121 24.69 5.85 33.57
C ALA A 121 24.61 5.72 35.10
N LEU A 122 23.42 5.45 35.63
CA LEU A 122 23.22 5.23 37.07
C LEU A 122 23.99 4.00 37.57
N ALA A 123 23.97 2.89 36.83
CA ALA A 123 24.71 1.68 37.17
C ALA A 123 26.21 1.95 37.25
N ARG A 124 26.77 2.74 36.33
CA ARG A 124 28.19 3.15 36.37
C ARG A 124 28.54 3.97 37.61
N VAL A 125 27.66 4.87 38.04
CA VAL A 125 27.87 5.65 39.29
C VAL A 125 27.77 4.73 40.50
N ILE A 126 26.80 3.82 40.54
CA ILE A 126 26.64 2.87 41.65
C ILE A 126 27.87 1.97 41.79
N GLN A 127 28.45 1.52 40.67
CA GLN A 127 29.68 0.71 40.67
C GLN A 127 30.92 1.43 41.21
N GLN A 128 30.92 2.77 41.27
CA GLN A 128 32.01 3.54 41.90
C GLN A 128 31.94 3.48 43.43
N HIS A 129 30.78 3.15 44.00
CA HIS A 129 30.63 2.97 45.44
C HIS A 129 31.03 1.54 45.84
N PRO A 130 31.69 1.37 47.00
CA PRO A 130 32.10 0.05 47.47
C PRO A 130 30.89 -0.85 47.70
N ASP A 131 31.09 -2.15 47.51
CA ASP A 131 29.99 -3.09 47.61
C ASP A 131 29.32 -3.01 48.98
N ARG A 132 27.98 -3.03 48.96
CA ARG A 132 27.16 -2.75 50.13
C ARG A 132 27.36 -3.82 51.20
N HIS A 133 27.49 -5.08 50.79
CA HIS A 133 27.69 -6.19 51.71
C HIS A 133 29.08 -6.15 52.36
N GLU A 134 30.12 -5.85 51.57
CA GLU A 134 31.47 -5.67 52.10
C GLU A 134 31.56 -4.49 53.07
N THR A 135 30.93 -3.36 52.72
CA THR A 135 30.92 -2.16 53.58
C THR A 135 30.18 -2.39 54.89
N LEU A 136 29.04 -3.11 54.87
CA LEU A 136 28.35 -3.52 56.09
C LEU A 136 29.24 -4.46 56.92
N ARG A 137 29.82 -5.49 56.31
CA ARG A 137 30.61 -6.50 57.03
C ARG A 137 31.84 -5.89 57.70
N TYR A 138 32.53 -4.96 57.03
CA TYR A 138 33.67 -4.23 57.60
C TYR A 138 33.26 -3.34 58.79
N LYS A 139 32.19 -2.54 58.62
CA LYS A 139 31.72 -1.63 59.68
C LYS A 139 31.20 -2.38 60.90
N PHE A 140 30.37 -3.41 60.70
CA PHE A 140 29.85 -4.23 61.80
C PHE A 140 30.98 -5.00 62.51
N SER A 141 31.92 -5.59 61.77
CA SER A 141 33.07 -6.28 62.37
C SER A 141 33.95 -5.33 63.19
N ASN A 142 34.31 -4.16 62.64
CA ASN A 142 35.11 -3.18 63.37
C ASN A 142 34.39 -2.62 64.60
N GLN A 143 33.08 -2.37 64.50
CA GLN A 143 32.30 -1.85 65.62
C GLN A 143 32.16 -2.90 66.74
N MET A 144 31.99 -4.18 66.42
CA MET A 144 32.04 -5.26 67.41
C MET A 144 33.42 -5.40 68.06
N VAL A 145 34.50 -5.31 67.28
CA VAL A 145 35.88 -5.36 67.82
C VAL A 145 36.14 -4.17 68.76
N TRP A 146 35.73 -2.96 68.38
CA TRP A 146 35.84 -1.76 69.22
C TRP A 146 35.02 -1.85 70.51
N LEU A 147 33.78 -2.34 70.44
CA LEU A 147 32.95 -2.58 71.62
C LEU A 147 33.58 -3.63 72.54
N CYS A 148 34.16 -4.70 71.99
CA CYS A 148 34.84 -5.74 72.77
C CYS A 148 36.11 -5.21 73.46
N LEU A 149 36.90 -4.37 72.77
CA LEU A 149 38.08 -3.70 73.34
C LEU A 149 37.69 -2.71 74.44
N LEU A 150 36.67 -1.88 74.23
CA LEU A 150 36.14 -0.96 75.25
C LEU A 150 35.60 -1.71 76.48
N SER A 151 34.95 -2.85 76.27
CA SER A 151 34.45 -3.69 77.36
C SER A 151 35.59 -4.31 78.16
N ASN A 152 36.64 -4.79 77.49
CA ASN A 152 37.85 -5.30 78.14
C ASN A 152 38.65 -4.21 78.88
N LEU A 153 38.74 -3.00 78.33
CA LEU A 153 39.38 -1.85 78.99
C LEU A 153 38.60 -1.40 80.24
N LYS A 154 37.26 -1.37 80.17
CA LYS A 154 36.40 -1.12 81.34
C LYS A 154 36.53 -2.22 82.39
N GLY A 155 36.61 -3.48 81.96
CA GLY A 155 36.88 -4.62 82.85
C GLY A 155 38.24 -4.54 83.53
N LEU A 156 39.29 -4.17 82.80
CA LEU A 156 40.64 -3.97 83.35
C LEU A 156 40.69 -2.82 84.36
N PHE A 157 40.02 -1.69 84.08
CA PHE A 157 39.92 -0.57 85.01
C PHE A 157 39.16 -0.93 86.30
N TYR A 158 38.12 -1.76 86.19
CA TYR A 158 37.34 -2.24 87.33
C TYR A 158 38.16 -3.22 88.21
N ILE A 159 39.01 -4.05 87.59
CA ILE A 159 39.88 -5.02 88.28
C ILE A 159 41.13 -4.34 88.90
N MET A 160 41.67 -3.28 88.30
CA MET A 160 42.82 -2.54 88.84
C MET A 160 42.46 -1.48 89.90
N GLY A 161 41.19 -1.30 90.26
CA GLY A 161 40.77 -0.46 91.39
C GLY A 161 41.07 1.04 91.25
N ILE A 162 41.27 1.54 90.02
CA ILE A 162 41.51 2.96 89.77
C ILE A 162 40.14 3.66 89.73
N SER A 163 39.69 4.18 90.88
CA SER A 163 38.61 5.18 90.91
C SER A 163 39.12 6.46 90.26
N CYS A 164 38.66 6.74 89.04
CA CYS A 164 38.70 8.10 88.51
C CYS A 164 37.62 8.91 89.23
N SER A 165 38.03 9.93 89.99
CA SER A 165 37.18 11.05 90.42
C SER A 165 36.67 11.85 89.23
#